data_AF-A0A7D7ZJF2-F1
#
_entry.id   AF-A0A7D7ZJF2-F1
#
_cell.length_a   1.000
_cell.length_b   1.000
_cell.length_c   1.000
_cell.angle_alpha   90.00
_cell.angle_beta   90.00
_cell.angle_gamma   90.00
#
_symmetry.space_group_name_H-M   'P 1'
#
loop_
_entity.id
_entity.type
_entity.pdbx_description
1 polymer ?
#
loop_
_entity_poly.entity_id
_entity_poly.type
_entity_poly.pdbx_seq_one_letter_code
_entity_poly.pdbx_strand_id
1 'polypeptide(L)'
;MPLFEYECVPCRTSAEKAISNIMKGGGKSVPKTVKDNSVVRSAQIIDLQKGKIEAEAGKPAENGQDIIRYSEDGSTMFVMNTDVFRFSELIYEKGDEKRVKCPSCGSKKAKKVVSSFSFTSDLSTDMPKPDLSNLPPEIRGKVQIGEYIEEKDRPKKNR
;
A
#
# COMPACT_ATOMS: atom_id res chain seq x y z
N MET A 1 22.25 13.86 4.05
CA MET A 1 22.23 13.18 2.74
C MET A 1 20.82 12.64 2.54
N PRO A 2 20.11 13.02 1.46
CA PRO A 2 18.73 12.60 1.32
C PRO A 2 18.66 11.16 0.80
N LEU A 3 18.20 10.26 1.67
CA LEU A 3 17.72 8.94 1.26
C LEU A 3 16.32 9.12 0.69
N PHE A 4 16.10 8.65 -0.54
CA PHE A 4 14.77 8.68 -1.15
C PHE A 4 14.28 7.27 -1.43
N GLU A 5 12.99 7.06 -1.21
CA GLU A 5 12.30 5.84 -1.60
C GLU A 5 11.81 5.96 -3.04
N TYR A 6 11.94 4.88 -3.79
CA TYR A 6 11.50 4.77 -5.18
C TYR A 6 10.65 3.52 -5.36
N GLU A 7 9.72 3.60 -6.32
CA GLU A 7 8.90 2.48 -6.75
C GLU A 7 8.95 2.33 -8.26
N CYS A 8 9.24 1.12 -8.73
CA CYS A 8 9.26 0.79 -10.15
C CYS A 8 7.84 0.68 -10.70
N VAL A 9 7.46 1.62 -11.58
CA VAL A 9 6.11 1.66 -12.16
C VAL A 9 5.79 0.41 -12.99
N PRO A 10 6.67 -0.09 -13.88
CA PRO A 10 6.42 -1.33 -14.61
C PRO A 10 6.18 -2.55 -13.71
N CYS A 11 7.02 -2.77 -12.69
CA CYS A 11 6.89 -3.92 -11.80
C CYS A 11 5.60 -3.83 -10.98
N ARG A 12 5.30 -2.65 -10.40
CA ARG A 12 4.05 -2.41 -9.67
C ARG A 12 2.83 -2.70 -10.54
N THR A 13 2.82 -2.17 -11.77
CA THR A 13 1.71 -2.37 -12.71
C THR A 13 1.57 -3.85 -13.11
N SER A 14 2.70 -4.56 -13.26
CA SER A 14 2.70 -6.00 -13.54
C SER A 14 2.09 -6.80 -12.38
N ALA A 15 2.49 -6.49 -11.14
CA ALA A 15 1.95 -7.11 -9.94
C ALA A 15 0.45 -6.81 -9.78
N GLU A 16 0.01 -5.57 -9.97
CA GLU A 16 -1.41 -5.19 -9.92
C GLU A 16 -2.26 -5.94 -10.96
N LYS A 17 -1.74 -6.13 -12.18
CA LYS A 17 -2.39 -6.93 -13.21
C LYS A 17 -2.47 -8.42 -12.83
N ALA A 18 -1.41 -8.98 -12.25
CA ALA A 18 -1.43 -10.36 -11.75
C ALA A 18 -2.50 -10.55 -10.68
N ILE A 19 -2.59 -9.63 -9.72
CA ILE A 19 -3.63 -9.64 -8.69
C ILE A 19 -5.01 -9.61 -9.34
N SER A 20 -5.25 -8.67 -10.26
CA SER A 20 -6.55 -8.58 -10.93
C SER A 20 -6.89 -9.85 -11.72
N ASN A 21 -5.91 -10.51 -12.33
CA ASN A 21 -6.14 -11.75 -13.07
C ASN A 21 -6.53 -12.88 -12.11
N ILE A 22 -5.85 -12.98 -10.98
CA ILE A 22 -6.11 -14.02 -9.98
C ILE A 22 -7.46 -13.81 -9.31
N MET A 23 -7.78 -12.58 -8.91
CA MET A 23 -9.07 -12.26 -8.30
C MET A 23 -10.25 -12.54 -9.25
N LYS A 24 -10.09 -12.32 -10.56
CA LYS A 24 -11.14 -12.61 -11.56
C LYS A 24 -11.21 -14.09 -11.94
N GLY A 25 -10.07 -14.75 -12.05
CA GLY A 25 -9.99 -16.14 -12.53
C GLY A 25 -10.02 -17.20 -11.42
N GLY A 26 -9.95 -16.78 -10.15
CA GLY A 26 -9.86 -17.66 -8.99
C GLY A 26 -8.65 -18.59 -9.05
N GLY A 27 -8.72 -19.70 -8.30
CA GLY A 27 -7.60 -20.65 -8.18
C GLY A 27 -7.07 -21.20 -9.50
N LYS A 28 -7.93 -21.35 -10.52
CA LYS A 28 -7.54 -21.86 -11.86
C LYS A 28 -6.54 -20.94 -12.58
N SER A 29 -6.55 -19.64 -12.27
CA SER A 29 -5.70 -18.66 -12.91
C SER A 29 -4.33 -18.50 -12.24
N VAL A 30 -4.14 -19.07 -11.05
CA VAL A 30 -2.90 -18.95 -10.26
C VAL A 30 -1.68 -19.50 -11.03
N PRO A 31 -1.69 -20.75 -11.55
CA PRO A 31 -0.51 -21.30 -12.23
C PRO A 31 -0.13 -20.53 -13.49
N LYS A 32 -1.13 -20.12 -14.28
CA LYS A 32 -0.90 -19.33 -15.49
C LYS A 32 -0.33 -17.96 -15.17
N THR A 33 -0.88 -17.28 -14.18
CA THR A 33 -0.44 -15.94 -13.79
C THR A 33 1.00 -15.93 -13.28
N VAL A 34 1.37 -16.92 -12.46
CA VAL A 34 2.76 -17.07 -11.96
C VAL A 34 3.72 -17.36 -13.12
N LYS A 35 3.34 -18.21 -14.08
CA LYS A 35 4.18 -18.54 -15.23
C LYS A 35 4.39 -17.35 -16.17
N ASP A 36 3.33 -16.58 -16.44
CA ASP A 36 3.34 -15.51 -17.44
C ASP A 36 3.92 -14.19 -16.89
N ASN A 37 4.19 -14.09 -15.58
CA ASN A 37 4.63 -12.86 -14.94
C ASN A 37 5.98 -13.02 -14.24
N SER A 38 7.03 -12.46 -14.83
CA SER A 38 8.40 -12.54 -14.31
C SER A 38 8.62 -11.87 -12.95
N VAL A 39 7.71 -10.98 -12.52
CA VAL A 39 7.79 -10.29 -11.22
C VAL A 39 7.20 -11.16 -10.10
N VAL A 40 6.31 -12.11 -10.43
CA VAL A 40 5.62 -12.96 -9.47
C VAL A 40 6.41 -14.25 -9.28
N ARG A 41 6.79 -14.55 -8.04
CA ARG A 41 7.56 -15.74 -7.67
C ARG A 41 6.66 -16.88 -7.22
N SER A 42 5.66 -16.55 -6.42
CA SER A 42 4.59 -17.47 -6.04
C SER A 42 3.29 -16.72 -5.77
N ALA A 43 2.20 -17.47 -5.83
CA ALA A 43 0.89 -16.99 -5.41
C ALA A 43 0.07 -18.14 -4.81
N GLN A 44 -0.73 -17.82 -3.81
CA GLN A 44 -1.63 -18.75 -3.14
C GLN A 44 -2.97 -18.08 -2.83
N ILE A 45 -4.04 -18.88 -2.91
CA ILE A 45 -5.39 -18.55 -2.46
C ILE A 45 -5.72 -19.48 -1.30
N ILE A 46 -6.11 -18.89 -0.17
CA ILE A 46 -6.42 -19.59 1.07
C ILE A 46 -7.88 -19.31 1.43
N ASP A 47 -8.67 -20.37 1.58
CA ASP A 47 -9.99 -20.32 2.18
C ASP A 47 -9.81 -20.25 3.70
N LEU A 48 -10.13 -19.10 4.29
CA LEU A 48 -9.97 -18.84 5.72
C LEU A 48 -11.02 -19.54 6.57
N GLN A 49 -12.19 -19.88 6.00
CA GLN A 49 -13.23 -20.63 6.73
C GLN A 49 -12.83 -22.09 6.89
N LYS A 50 -12.22 -22.67 5.86
CA LYS A 50 -11.74 -24.06 5.88
C LYS A 50 -10.30 -24.21 6.36
N GLY A 51 -9.54 -23.12 6.41
CA GLY A 51 -8.11 -23.12 6.71
C GLY A 51 -7.28 -23.90 5.69
N LYS A 52 -7.69 -23.90 4.42
CA LYS A 52 -7.08 -24.71 3.35
C LYS A 52 -6.60 -23.84 2.20
N ILE A 53 -5.47 -24.24 1.61
CA ILE A 53 -4.98 -23.68 0.35
C ILE A 53 -5.86 -24.23 -0.78
N GLU A 54 -6.57 -23.35 -1.48
CA GLU A 54 -7.40 -23.71 -2.63
C GLU A 54 -6.58 -23.81 -3.91
N ALA A 55 -5.54 -22.98 -4.03
CA ALA A 55 -4.63 -22.98 -5.16
C ALA A 55 -3.28 -22.38 -4.77
N GLU A 56 -2.21 -22.94 -5.31
CA GLU A 56 -0.84 -22.47 -5.12
C GLU A 56 -0.04 -22.71 -6.41
N ALA A 57 0.86 -21.79 -6.73
CA ALA A 57 1.87 -21.99 -7.75
C ALA A 57 3.13 -21.19 -7.47
N GLY A 58 4.27 -21.70 -7.97
CA GLY A 58 5.57 -21.04 -7.87
C GLY A 58 6.35 -21.42 -6.63
N LYS A 59 7.42 -20.67 -6.35
CA LYS A 59 8.24 -20.80 -5.13
C LYS A 59 8.55 -19.40 -4.60
N PRO A 60 8.23 -19.09 -3.33
CA PRO A 60 8.52 -17.78 -2.77
C PRO A 60 10.03 -17.54 -2.75
N ALA A 61 10.44 -16.31 -3.04
CA ALA A 61 11.81 -15.86 -2.83
C ALA A 61 12.00 -15.43 -1.37
N GLU A 62 13.13 -15.80 -0.77
CA GLU A 62 13.47 -15.49 0.63
C GLU A 62 13.50 -13.98 0.91
N ASN A 63 13.89 -13.21 -0.10
CA ASN A 63 13.99 -11.77 -0.14
C ASN A 63 12.89 -11.13 -1.03
N GLY A 64 11.81 -11.86 -1.28
CA GLY A 64 10.63 -11.34 -1.98
C GLY A 64 9.75 -10.46 -1.09
N GLN A 65 8.91 -9.65 -1.73
CA GLN A 65 7.88 -8.86 -1.08
C GLN A 65 6.53 -9.58 -1.19
N ASP A 66 5.89 -9.80 -0.04
CA ASP A 66 4.54 -10.34 0.00
C ASP A 66 3.47 -9.25 -0.15
N ILE A 67 2.50 -9.54 -1.02
CA ILE A 67 1.30 -8.74 -1.20
C ILE A 67 0.11 -9.59 -0.76
N ILE A 68 -0.55 -9.14 0.31
CA ILE A 68 -1.73 -9.80 0.87
C ILE A 68 -2.97 -9.00 0.51
N ARG A 69 -4.02 -9.69 0.07
CA ARG A 69 -5.36 -9.15 -0.19
C ARG A 69 -6.41 -10.07 0.40
N TYR A 70 -7.52 -9.48 0.80
CA TYR A 70 -8.69 -10.20 1.26
C TYR A 70 -9.84 -10.01 0.26
N SER A 71 -10.69 -11.02 0.12
CA SER A 71 -11.98 -10.85 -0.53
C SER A 71 -12.86 -9.87 0.27
N GLU A 72 -13.87 -9.29 -0.38
CA GLU A 72 -14.76 -8.31 0.27
C GLU A 72 -15.52 -8.90 1.47
N ASP A 73 -15.86 -10.18 1.41
CA ASP A 73 -16.51 -10.93 2.50
C ASP A 73 -15.53 -11.46 3.56
N GLY A 74 -14.21 -11.27 3.36
CA GLY A 74 -13.16 -11.71 4.27
C GLY A 74 -13.00 -13.23 4.38
N SER A 75 -13.66 -14.02 3.53
CA SER A 75 -13.60 -15.48 3.55
C SER A 75 -12.32 -16.04 2.92
N THR A 76 -11.69 -15.26 2.04
CA THR A 76 -10.57 -15.69 1.21
C THR A 76 -9.40 -14.74 1.37
N MET A 77 -8.20 -15.30 1.56
CA MET A 77 -6.94 -14.57 1.58
C MET A 77 -6.12 -14.93 0.35
N PHE A 78 -5.69 -13.91 -0.37
CA PHE A 78 -4.74 -14.01 -1.47
C PHE A 78 -3.36 -13.54 -1.00
N VAL A 79 -2.34 -14.36 -1.19
CA VAL A 79 -0.95 -14.03 -0.88
C VAL A 79 -0.12 -14.21 -2.14
N MET A 80 0.67 -13.19 -2.49
CA MET A 80 1.54 -13.20 -3.66
C MET A 80 2.93 -12.74 -3.27
N ASN A 81 3.93 -13.59 -3.50
CA ASN A 81 5.32 -13.23 -3.33
C ASN A 81 5.86 -12.68 -4.66
N THR A 82 6.48 -11.51 -4.59
CA THR A 82 6.99 -10.78 -5.75
C THR A 82 8.43 -10.36 -5.56
N ASP A 83 9.12 -10.06 -6.65
CA ASP A 83 10.41 -9.35 -6.55
C ASP A 83 10.22 -7.97 -5.90
N VAL A 84 11.22 -7.53 -5.13
CA VAL A 84 11.21 -6.19 -4.53
C VAL A 84 11.28 -5.12 -5.61
N PHE A 85 10.22 -4.32 -5.72
CA PHE A 85 10.12 -3.21 -6.67
C PHE A 85 9.98 -1.84 -6.00
N ARG A 86 9.99 -1.79 -4.66
CA ARG A 86 10.18 -0.60 -3.84
C ARG A 86 11.57 -0.65 -3.20
N PHE A 87 12.36 0.39 -3.37
CA PHE A 87 13.75 0.40 -2.95
C PHE A 87 14.21 1.81 -2.60
N SER A 88 15.25 1.90 -1.78
CA SER A 88 15.81 3.17 -1.34
C SER A 88 17.12 3.45 -2.06
N GLU A 89 17.32 4.68 -2.51
CA GLU A 89 18.55 5.11 -3.18
C GLU A 89 19.10 6.38 -2.51
N LEU A 90 20.42 6.42 -2.35
CA LEU A 90 21.14 7.58 -1.85
C LEU A 90 21.45 8.53 -3.02
N ILE A 91 20.91 9.74 -2.97
CA ILE A 91 21.13 10.76 -3.99
C ILE A 91 22.11 11.80 -3.46
N TYR A 92 23.32 11.83 -4.01
CA TYR A 92 24.38 12.77 -3.62
C TYR A 92 24.23 14.08 -4.39
N GLU A 93 23.99 13.97 -5.70
CA GLU A 93 23.81 15.10 -6.59
C GLU A 93 22.48 15.02 -7.33
N LYS A 94 21.92 16.17 -7.74
CA LYS A 94 20.66 16.22 -8.53
C LYS A 94 20.72 15.39 -9.83
N GLY A 95 21.93 15.12 -10.35
CA GLY A 95 22.13 14.29 -11.53
C GLY A 95 21.97 12.79 -11.29
N ASP A 96 22.11 12.32 -10.05
CA ASP A 96 22.07 10.90 -9.72
C ASP A 96 20.66 10.30 -9.84
N GLU A 97 19.61 11.12 -9.71
CA GLU A 97 18.22 10.68 -9.92
C GLU A 97 18.01 10.08 -11.33
N LYS A 98 18.81 10.51 -12.33
CA LYS A 98 18.75 9.97 -13.70
C LYS A 98 19.35 8.57 -13.84
N ARG A 99 20.09 8.12 -12.82
CA ARG A 99 20.76 6.81 -12.77
C ARG A 99 19.92 5.76 -12.03
N VAL A 100 18.90 6.19 -11.28
CA VAL A 100 17.99 5.31 -10.55
C VAL A 100 17.37 4.28 -11.48
N LYS A 101 17.55 3.01 -11.13
CA LYS A 101 17.01 1.86 -11.86
C LYS A 101 16.40 0.88 -10.88
N CYS A 102 15.31 0.25 -11.29
CA CYS A 102 14.72 -0.84 -10.53
C CYS A 102 15.71 -2.01 -10.40
N PRO A 103 15.99 -2.50 -9.19
CA PRO A 103 16.90 -3.64 -9.00
C PRO A 103 16.32 -4.95 -9.55
N SER A 104 15.00 -5.09 -9.61
CA SER A 104 14.33 -6.29 -10.13
C SER A 104 14.36 -6.39 -11.67
N CYS A 105 14.04 -5.31 -12.39
CA CYS A 105 13.88 -5.36 -13.86
C CYS A 105 14.82 -4.44 -14.65
N GLY A 106 15.68 -3.67 -13.98
CA GLY A 106 16.61 -2.72 -14.61
C GLY A 106 15.94 -1.47 -15.23
N SER A 107 14.62 -1.33 -15.13
CA SER A 107 13.89 -0.19 -15.71
C SER A 107 14.26 1.12 -15.01
N LYS A 108 14.46 2.18 -15.80
CA LYS A 108 14.60 3.57 -15.31
C LYS A 108 13.26 4.25 -14.98
N LYS A 109 12.13 3.56 -15.19
CA LYS A 109 10.79 4.08 -14.90
C LYS A 109 10.45 3.92 -13.41
N ALA A 110 11.30 4.47 -12.56
CA ALA A 110 11.10 4.54 -11.11
C ALA A 110 10.51 5.91 -10.75
N LYS A 111 9.50 5.92 -9.88
CA LYS A 111 8.94 7.15 -9.31
C LYS A 111 9.39 7.27 -7.88
N LYS A 112 9.77 8.48 -7.48
CA LYS A 112 10.02 8.80 -6.08
C LYS A 112 8.71 8.66 -5.30
N VAL A 113 8.73 7.86 -4.25
CA VAL A 113 7.62 7.71 -3.31
C VAL A 113 7.92 8.62 -2.14
N VAL A 114 6.93 9.41 -1.72
CA VAL A 114 7.06 10.23 -0.53
C VAL A 114 7.11 9.28 0.66
N SER A 115 8.27 9.26 1.33
CA SER A 115 8.47 8.45 2.51
C SER A 115 7.49 8.87 3.60
N SER A 116 6.96 7.93 4.38
CA SER A 116 6.14 8.24 5.56
C SER A 116 6.88 9.10 6.60
N PHE A 117 8.22 9.20 6.53
CA PHE A 117 9.00 10.17 7.31
C PHE A 117 8.83 11.62 6.86
N SER A 118 8.30 11.87 5.65
CA SER A 118 7.94 13.22 5.18
C SER A 118 6.68 13.75 5.88
N PHE A 119 5.80 12.87 6.37
CA PHE A 119 4.63 13.26 7.15
C PHE A 119 4.98 13.73 8.57
N THR A 120 6.14 13.31 9.10
CA THR A 120 6.59 13.72 10.44
C THR A 120 7.54 14.91 10.41
N SER A 121 8.02 15.33 9.24
CA SER A 121 9.01 16.40 9.10
C SER A 121 8.45 17.73 8.56
N ASP A 122 7.20 17.77 8.10
CA ASP A 122 6.50 19.03 7.86
C ASP A 122 5.52 19.35 9.01
N LEU A 123 6.09 19.72 10.16
CA LEU A 123 5.35 20.41 11.23
C LEU A 123 5.19 21.91 10.94
N SER A 124 5.49 22.36 9.70
CA SER A 124 5.54 23.78 9.33
C SER A 124 4.41 24.22 8.39
N THR A 125 3.60 23.29 7.88
CA THR A 125 2.37 23.63 7.16
C THR A 125 1.17 23.59 8.08
N ASP A 126 0.46 24.72 8.16
CA ASP A 126 -0.84 24.86 8.80
C ASP A 126 -1.74 23.69 8.38
N MET A 127 -1.95 22.72 9.29
CA MET A 127 -2.87 21.62 9.03
C MET A 127 -4.22 22.21 8.63
N PRO A 128 -4.89 21.69 7.57
CA PRO A 128 -6.22 22.13 7.22
C PRO A 128 -7.12 21.93 8.45
N LYS A 129 -7.64 23.03 8.99
CA LYS A 129 -8.49 22.98 10.18
C LYS A 129 -9.73 22.14 9.85
N PRO A 130 -10.15 21.23 10.74
CA PRO A 130 -11.37 20.46 10.54
C PRO A 130 -12.56 21.41 10.39
N ASP A 131 -13.52 21.05 9.53
CA ASP A 131 -14.74 21.85 9.35
C ASP A 131 -15.62 21.79 10.61
N LEU A 132 -15.71 22.93 11.32
CA LEU A 132 -16.48 23.09 12.56
C LEU A 132 -17.90 23.65 12.33
N SER A 133 -18.34 23.74 11.06
CA SER A 133 -19.64 24.31 10.68
C SER A 133 -20.84 23.64 11.37
N ASN A 134 -20.75 22.34 11.62
CA ASN A 134 -21.79 21.53 12.27
C ASN A 134 -21.80 21.61 13.81
N LEU A 135 -20.85 22.30 14.44
CA LEU A 135 -20.82 22.46 15.89
C LEU A 135 -21.57 23.71 16.34
N PRO A 136 -22.26 23.67 17.52
CA PRO A 136 -22.85 24.86 18.13
C PRO A 136 -21.80 25.95 18.41
N PRO A 137 -22.14 27.25 18.30
CA PRO A 137 -21.20 28.36 18.47
C PRO A 137 -20.43 28.34 19.80
N GLU A 138 -21.09 27.86 20.85
CA GLU A 138 -20.58 27.80 22.23
C GLU A 138 -19.38 26.86 22.41
N ILE A 139 -19.23 25.87 21.52
CA ILE A 139 -18.20 24.83 21.62
C ILE A 139 -17.06 25.06 20.63
N ARG A 140 -17.29 25.79 19.54
CA ARG A 140 -16.30 26.04 18.46
C ARG A 140 -14.97 26.61 18.96
N GLY A 141 -14.98 27.45 19.99
CA GLY A 141 -13.78 28.04 20.58
C GLY A 141 -13.09 27.17 21.64
N LYS A 142 -13.69 26.06 22.05
CA LYS A 142 -13.18 25.14 23.08
C LYS A 142 -12.57 23.86 22.49
N VAL A 143 -12.85 23.55 21.22
CA VAL A 143 -12.26 22.39 20.56
C VAL A 143 -10.83 22.72 20.13
N GLN A 144 -9.85 22.46 20.99
CA GLN A 144 -8.47 22.31 20.52
C GLN A 144 -8.34 20.95 19.83
N ILE A 145 -7.70 20.95 18.66
CA ILE A 145 -7.49 19.78 17.79
C ILE A 145 -6.55 18.81 18.54
N GLY A 146 -7.11 17.99 19.42
CA GLY A 146 -6.34 17.11 20.30
C GLY A 146 -7.12 16.64 21.52
N GLU A 147 -8.15 17.37 21.95
CA GLU A 147 -8.96 16.97 23.10
C GLU A 147 -10.22 16.22 22.70
N TYR A 148 -10.42 15.07 23.36
CA TYR A 148 -11.60 14.22 23.25
C TYR A 148 -12.83 15.00 23.74
N ILE A 149 -13.86 15.12 22.89
CA ILE A 149 -15.14 15.73 23.29
C ILE A 149 -15.92 14.71 24.12
N GLU A 150 -16.04 14.97 25.42
CA GLU A 150 -16.82 14.15 26.33
C GLU A 150 -18.29 14.05 25.90
N GLU A 151 -18.91 12.91 26.20
CA GLU A 151 -20.24 12.55 25.70
C GLU A 151 -21.34 13.51 26.18
N LYS A 152 -21.13 14.16 27.32
CA LYS A 152 -22.01 15.18 27.90
C LYS A 152 -22.02 16.50 27.12
N ASP A 153 -20.93 16.79 26.39
CA ASP A 153 -20.73 18.04 25.66
C ASP A 153 -21.09 17.91 24.17
N ARG A 154 -21.52 16.72 23.74
CA ARG A 154 -22.03 16.50 22.38
C ARG A 154 -23.43 17.10 22.24
N PRO A 155 -23.74 17.79 21.12
CA PRO A 155 -25.07 18.31 20.90
C PRO A 155 -26.07 17.15 20.88
N LYS A 156 -27.08 17.23 21.75
CA LYS A 156 -28.16 16.23 21.82
C LYS A 156 -28.89 16.27 20.48
N LYS A 157 -28.90 15.14 19.76
CA LYS A 157 -29.76 14.97 18.58
C LYS A 157 -31.20 15.11 19.04
N ASN A 158 -31.84 16.23 18.73
CA ASN A 158 -33.29 16.32 18.80
C ASN A 158 -33.85 15.34 17.77
N ARG A 159 -34.63 14.37 18.26
CA ARG A 159 -35.32 13.36 17.47
C ARG A 159 -36.57 13.96 16.86
#